data_AF-A0A2E3NU27-F1
#
_entry.id   AF-A0A2E3NU27-F1
#
_cell.length_a   1.000
_cell.length_b   1.000
_cell.length_c   1.000
_cell.angle_alpha   90.00
_cell.angle_beta   90.00
_cell.angle_gamma   90.00
#
_symmetry.space_group_name_H-M   'P 1'
#
loop_
_entity.id
_entity.type
_entity.pdbx_description
1 polymer ?
#
loop_
_entity_poly.entity_id
_entity_poly.type
_entity_poly.pdbx_seq_one_letter_code
_entity_poly.pdbx_strand_id
1 'polypeptide(L)'
;MVLLTGGCVIQPIAQPTTQPREALNHGYAQLHWVANKLQHIDKLLLIKRESEAVESAVDAVAQTMRRHANTLEQMERDLAAVDLSEDGLPVYEQKKRWAVVRERGLVTGTPVLGQTGIEFERTLLLSLTAVLNQQRHLLSVMRSDEPEPALRDWLLATEEELNALYERLTGLLADAYFCDSRGCSG
;
A
#
# COMPACT_ATOMS: atom_id res chain seq x y z
N MET A 1 -20.01 -16.46 47.36
CA MET A 1 -18.86 -16.12 46.49
C MET A 1 -19.30 -16.36 45.05
N VAL A 2 -19.76 -15.31 44.37
CA VAL A 2 -20.22 -15.36 42.97
C VAL A 2 -19.10 -14.76 42.13
N LEU A 3 -18.49 -15.59 41.29
CA LEU A 3 -17.48 -15.17 40.31
C LEU A 3 -18.22 -14.61 39.09
N LEU A 4 -18.18 -13.29 38.93
CA LEU A 4 -18.60 -12.59 37.71
C LEU A 4 -17.48 -12.71 36.67
N THR A 5 -17.60 -13.65 35.73
CA THR A 5 -16.78 -13.69 34.51
C THR A 5 -17.40 -12.75 33.48
N GLY A 6 -17.05 -11.46 33.56
CA GLY A 6 -17.39 -10.46 32.54
C GLY A 6 -16.54 -10.67 31.29
N GLY A 7 -16.97 -11.55 30.39
CA GLY A 7 -16.41 -11.66 29.05
C GLY A 7 -17.05 -10.62 28.14
N CYS A 8 -16.29 -9.61 27.71
CA CYS A 8 -16.71 -8.73 26.62
C CYS A 8 -16.77 -9.55 25.33
N VAL A 9 -17.98 -9.95 24.92
CA VAL A 9 -18.22 -10.46 23.57
C VAL A 9 -18.13 -9.26 22.63
N ILE A 10 -17.05 -9.17 21.87
CA ILE A 10 -16.96 -8.23 20.74
C ILE A 10 -17.92 -8.76 19.68
N GLN A 11 -19.12 -8.21 19.63
CA GLN A 11 -20.05 -8.48 18.54
C GLN A 11 -19.54 -7.76 17.28
N PRO A 12 -19.39 -8.46 16.14
CA PRO A 12 -19.06 -7.78 14.89
C PRO A 12 -20.17 -6.80 14.56
N ILE A 13 -19.79 -5.54 14.29
CA ILE A 13 -20.73 -4.52 13.82
C ILE A 13 -21.26 -5.01 12.47
N ALA A 14 -22.59 -5.09 12.35
CA ALA A 14 -23.24 -5.47 11.10
C ALA A 14 -22.79 -4.51 9.98
N GLN A 15 -22.08 -5.06 8.99
CA GLN A 15 -21.70 -4.31 7.80
C GLN A 15 -22.94 -4.19 6.90
N PRO A 16 -23.13 -3.06 6.19
CA PRO A 16 -24.13 -2.99 5.13
C PRO A 16 -23.89 -4.10 4.10
N THR A 17 -24.96 -4.70 3.59
CA THR A 17 -24.87 -5.76 2.58
C THR A 17 -24.48 -5.16 1.24
N THR A 18 -23.18 -5.06 0.97
CA THR A 18 -22.63 -4.83 -0.36
C THR A 18 -22.66 -6.14 -1.15
N GLN A 19 -22.99 -6.11 -2.44
CA GLN A 19 -22.92 -7.33 -3.24
C GLN A 19 -21.47 -7.84 -3.30
N PRO A 20 -21.19 -9.16 -3.23
CA PRO A 20 -19.81 -9.66 -3.17
C PRO A 20 -18.90 -9.14 -4.30
N ARG A 21 -19.42 -9.05 -5.53
CA ARG A 21 -18.67 -8.49 -6.68
C ARG A 21 -18.41 -6.99 -6.55
N GLU A 22 -19.36 -6.23 -6.03
CA GLU A 22 -19.21 -4.80 -5.78
C GLU A 22 -18.13 -4.54 -4.72
N ALA A 23 -18.08 -5.34 -3.65
CA ALA A 23 -17.02 -5.26 -2.65
C ALA A 23 -15.63 -5.57 -3.23
N LEU A 24 -15.52 -6.56 -4.12
CA LEU A 24 -14.29 -6.87 -4.85
C LEU A 24 -13.88 -5.72 -5.77
N ASN A 25 -14.81 -5.12 -6.51
CA ASN A 25 -14.56 -3.96 -7.36
C ASN A 25 -14.04 -2.76 -6.56
N HIS A 26 -14.64 -2.46 -5.40
CA HIS A 26 -14.10 -1.47 -4.47
C HIS A 26 -12.64 -1.79 -4.06
N GLY A 27 -12.34 -3.06 -3.80
CA GLY A 27 -10.97 -3.52 -3.55
C GLY A 27 -10.03 -3.24 -4.73
N TYR A 28 -10.42 -3.62 -5.95
CA TYR A 28 -9.63 -3.37 -7.16
C TYR A 28 -9.40 -1.88 -7.44
N ALA A 29 -10.43 -1.06 -7.27
CA ALA A 29 -10.34 0.39 -7.36
C ALA A 29 -9.37 0.97 -6.32
N GLN A 30 -9.36 0.45 -5.09
CA GLN A 30 -8.41 0.85 -4.06
C GLN A 30 -6.96 0.45 -4.41
N LEU A 31 -6.74 -0.76 -4.95
CA LEU A 31 -5.43 -1.20 -5.44
C LEU A 31 -4.94 -0.30 -6.59
N HIS A 32 -5.82 -0.01 -7.56
CA HIS A 32 -5.52 0.87 -8.69
C HIS A 32 -5.17 2.28 -8.21
N TRP A 33 -5.95 2.83 -7.27
CA TRP A 33 -5.70 4.17 -6.74
C TRP A 33 -4.29 4.29 -6.15
N VAL A 34 -3.84 3.31 -5.35
CA VAL A 34 -2.48 3.30 -4.79
C VAL A 34 -1.43 3.11 -5.87
N ALA A 35 -1.61 2.12 -6.75
CA ALA A 35 -0.68 1.83 -7.83
C ALA A 35 -0.47 3.05 -8.74
N ASN A 36 -1.55 3.76 -9.08
CA ASN A 36 -1.53 4.95 -9.92
C ASN A 36 -0.77 6.12 -9.26
N LYS A 37 -0.79 6.24 -7.93
CA LYS A 37 -0.01 7.28 -7.24
C LYS A 37 1.46 6.89 -7.12
N LEU A 38 1.72 5.65 -6.73
CA LEU A 38 3.09 5.19 -6.47
C LEU A 38 3.91 4.91 -7.73
N GLN A 39 3.29 4.72 -8.91
CA GLN A 39 4.03 4.61 -10.18
C GLN A 39 4.88 5.85 -10.57
N HIS A 40 4.77 6.93 -9.79
CA HIS A 40 5.48 8.18 -9.97
C HIS A 40 6.34 8.57 -8.77
N ILE A 41 6.54 7.67 -7.81
CA ILE A 41 7.27 7.99 -6.57
C ILE A 41 8.77 8.23 -6.81
N ASP A 42 9.34 7.57 -7.82
CA ASP A 42 10.70 7.77 -8.35
C ASP A 42 10.99 9.24 -8.68
N LYS A 43 10.00 9.98 -9.19
CA LYS A 43 10.16 11.42 -9.50
C LYS A 43 10.44 12.28 -8.27
N LEU A 44 10.16 11.81 -7.05
CA LEU A 44 10.54 12.51 -5.82
C LEU A 44 12.06 12.63 -5.68
N LEU A 45 12.79 11.64 -6.20
CA LEU A 45 14.24 11.54 -6.13
C LEU A 45 14.96 12.47 -7.12
N LEU A 46 14.27 12.97 -8.15
CA LEU A 46 14.83 13.99 -9.05
C LEU A 46 15.14 15.33 -8.35
N ILE A 47 14.53 15.57 -7.19
CA ILE A 47 14.62 16.84 -6.43
C ILE A 47 15.41 16.65 -5.13
N LYS A 48 15.52 15.42 -4.65
CA LYS A 48 16.18 15.07 -3.39
C LYS A 48 17.47 14.31 -3.70
N ARG A 49 18.35 14.20 -2.71
CA ARG A 49 19.57 13.42 -2.85
C ARG A 49 19.48 12.28 -1.87
N GLU A 50 19.70 11.08 -2.38
CA GLU A 50 19.60 9.82 -1.67
C GLU A 50 20.82 8.94 -1.99
N SER A 51 20.90 7.83 -1.27
CA SER A 51 21.80 6.72 -1.52
C SER A 51 21.29 5.87 -2.68
N GLU A 52 22.22 5.26 -3.42
CA GLU A 52 21.91 4.35 -4.54
C GLU A 52 21.00 3.19 -4.11
N ALA A 53 21.13 2.73 -2.86
CA ALA A 53 20.32 1.66 -2.30
C ALA A 53 18.85 2.07 -2.16
N VAL A 54 18.58 3.30 -1.70
CA VAL A 54 17.23 3.85 -1.58
C VAL A 54 16.65 4.14 -2.97
N GLU A 55 17.43 4.77 -3.85
CA GLU A 55 17.03 5.04 -5.24
C GLU A 55 16.56 3.75 -5.93
N SER A 56 17.40 2.72 -5.92
CA SER A 56 17.08 1.43 -6.53
C SER A 56 15.84 0.76 -5.93
N ALA A 57 15.58 0.94 -4.64
CA ALA A 57 14.41 0.36 -3.99
C ALA A 57 13.12 1.13 -4.34
N VAL A 58 13.19 2.46 -4.38
CA VAL A 58 12.07 3.33 -4.77
C VAL A 58 11.71 3.12 -6.23
N ASP A 59 12.70 2.97 -7.11
CA ASP A 59 12.50 2.64 -8.52
C ASP A 59 11.79 1.30 -8.70
N ALA A 60 12.18 0.29 -7.94
CA ALA A 60 11.52 -1.01 -7.98
C ALA A 60 10.05 -0.93 -7.56
N VAL A 61 9.73 -0.09 -6.57
CA VAL A 61 8.33 0.21 -6.19
C VAL A 61 7.61 0.92 -7.33
N ALA A 62 8.18 1.99 -7.88
CA ALA A 62 7.56 2.77 -8.96
C ALA A 62 7.26 1.90 -10.19
N GLN A 63 8.20 1.07 -10.62
CA GLN A 63 8.04 0.17 -11.76
C GLN A 63 6.99 -0.90 -11.51
N THR A 64 6.97 -1.49 -10.31
CA THR A 64 5.99 -2.52 -9.93
C THR A 64 4.58 -1.94 -9.88
N MET A 65 4.42 -0.77 -9.27
CA MET A 65 3.15 -0.06 -9.21
C MET A 65 2.65 0.37 -10.59
N ARG A 66 3.55 0.75 -11.50
CA ARG A 66 3.22 1.03 -12.90
C ARG A 66 2.66 -0.21 -13.61
N ARG A 67 3.31 -1.37 -13.44
CA ARG A 67 2.80 -2.64 -14.00
C ARG A 67 1.42 -2.98 -13.44
N HIS A 68 1.22 -2.86 -12.13
CA HIS A 68 -0.08 -3.15 -11.50
C HIS A 68 -1.18 -2.20 -11.98
N ALA A 69 -0.91 -0.89 -12.03
CA ALA A 69 -1.87 0.10 -12.55
C ALA A 69 -2.29 -0.23 -13.99
N ASN A 70 -1.31 -0.45 -14.88
CA ASN A 70 -1.58 -0.80 -16.28
C ASN A 70 -2.35 -2.12 -16.42
N THR A 71 -2.04 -3.11 -15.57
CA THR A 71 -2.73 -4.41 -15.59
C THR A 71 -4.17 -4.27 -15.13
N LEU A 72 -4.44 -3.52 -14.06
CA LEU A 72 -5.80 -3.25 -13.58
C LEU A 72 -6.61 -2.49 -14.63
N GLU A 73 -6.04 -1.48 -15.27
CA GLU A 73 -6.70 -0.75 -16.36
C GLU A 73 -6.98 -1.65 -17.58
N GLN A 74 -6.12 -2.63 -17.84
CA GLN A 74 -6.38 -3.63 -18.88
C GLN A 74 -7.50 -4.59 -18.47
N MET A 75 -7.51 -5.04 -17.21
CA MET A 75 -8.56 -5.91 -16.67
C MET A 75 -9.93 -5.23 -16.72
N GLU A 76 -10.04 -3.96 -16.36
CA GLU A 76 -11.30 -3.19 -16.45
C GLU A 76 -11.83 -3.12 -17.90
N ARG A 77 -10.92 -3.02 -18.89
CA ARG A 77 -11.31 -3.03 -20.31
C ARG A 77 -11.76 -4.40 -20.81
N ASP A 78 -11.08 -5.46 -20.36
CA ASP A 78 -11.25 -6.80 -20.93
C ASP A 78 -12.24 -7.68 -20.15
N LEU A 79 -12.44 -7.41 -18.87
CA LEU A 79 -13.19 -8.26 -17.94
C LEU A 79 -14.37 -7.48 -17.35
N ALA A 80 -15.59 -7.88 -17.70
CA ALA A 80 -16.82 -7.30 -17.13
C ALA A 80 -16.93 -7.45 -15.59
N ALA A 81 -16.10 -8.30 -15.00
CA ALA A 81 -16.04 -8.55 -13.56
C ALA A 81 -15.13 -7.56 -12.80
N VAL A 82 -14.49 -6.60 -13.48
CA VAL A 82 -13.62 -5.59 -12.88
C VAL A 82 -14.14 -4.19 -13.21
N ASP A 83 -14.38 -3.39 -12.18
CA ASP A 83 -14.77 -1.98 -12.28
C ASP A 83 -13.91 -1.18 -11.30
N LEU A 84 -13.21 -0.15 -11.79
CA LEU A 84 -12.29 0.68 -11.02
C LEU A 84 -12.87 2.06 -10.69
N SER A 85 -14.12 2.33 -11.06
CA SER A 85 -14.72 3.67 -10.99
C SER A 85 -14.97 4.18 -9.57
N GLU A 86 -15.24 3.28 -8.62
CA GLU A 86 -15.55 3.62 -7.23
C GLU A 86 -14.73 2.78 -6.25
N ASP A 87 -14.12 3.43 -5.26
CA ASP A 87 -13.28 2.77 -4.24
C ASP A 87 -14.06 2.30 -3.00
N GLY A 88 -15.35 2.62 -2.94
CA GLY A 88 -16.26 2.25 -1.85
C GLY A 88 -15.96 2.90 -0.50
N LEU A 89 -15.02 3.85 -0.45
CA LEU A 89 -14.61 4.46 0.82
C LEU A 89 -15.55 5.59 1.22
N PRO A 90 -15.89 5.70 2.52
CA PRO A 90 -16.57 6.88 3.04
C PRO A 90 -15.78 8.17 2.75
N VAL A 91 -16.49 9.28 2.55
CA VAL A 91 -15.87 10.58 2.18
C VAL A 91 -14.73 11.02 3.11
N TYR A 92 -14.83 10.77 4.41
CA TYR A 92 -13.78 11.13 5.36
C TYR A 92 -12.58 10.17 5.32
N GLU A 93 -12.77 8.91 4.94
CA GLU A 93 -11.69 7.97 4.69
C GLU A 93 -10.90 8.35 3.44
N GLN A 94 -11.57 8.75 2.36
CA GLN A 94 -10.92 9.29 1.16
C GLN A 94 -10.12 10.56 1.50
N LYS A 95 -10.73 11.51 2.23
CA LYS A 95 -10.04 12.75 2.67
C LYS A 95 -8.83 12.46 3.55
N LYS A 96 -8.93 11.50 4.48
CA LYS A 96 -7.83 11.07 5.34
C LYS A 96 -6.69 10.48 4.50
N ARG A 97 -6.98 9.56 3.57
CA ARG A 97 -5.96 8.97 2.68
C ARG A 97 -5.22 10.05 1.91
N TRP A 98 -5.93 11.02 1.32
CA TRP A 98 -5.32 12.14 0.62
C TRP A 98 -4.46 13.03 1.53
N ALA A 99 -4.90 13.31 2.76
CA ALA A 99 -4.12 14.08 3.72
C ALA A 99 -2.78 13.39 4.04
N VAL A 100 -2.82 12.08 4.31
CA VAL A 100 -1.63 11.26 4.61
C VAL A 100 -0.67 11.25 3.41
N VAL A 101 -1.16 10.93 2.21
CA VAL A 101 -0.28 10.84 1.02
C VAL A 101 0.37 12.19 0.72
N ARG A 102 -0.35 13.31 0.88
CA ARG A 102 0.19 14.66 0.73
C ARG A 102 1.24 14.99 1.79
N GLU A 103 0.94 14.75 3.06
CA GLU A 103 1.87 15.04 4.17
C GLU A 103 3.17 14.22 4.06
N ARG A 104 3.06 12.95 3.62
CA ARG A 104 4.21 12.05 3.45
C ARG A 104 4.97 12.25 2.14
N GLY A 105 4.57 13.22 1.31
CA GLY A 105 5.23 13.50 0.03
C GLY A 105 5.15 12.36 -0.99
N LEU A 106 4.17 11.47 -0.87
CA LEU A 106 3.98 10.32 -1.76
C LEU A 106 3.30 10.70 -3.09
N VAL A 107 3.09 12.00 -3.35
CA VAL A 107 2.65 12.54 -4.64
C VAL A 107 3.67 13.53 -5.17
N THR A 108 4.01 13.39 -6.46
CA THR A 108 4.83 14.34 -7.21
C THR A 108 4.33 15.77 -7.05
N GLY A 109 5.24 16.70 -6.78
CA GLY A 109 4.92 18.13 -6.63
C GLY A 109 4.48 18.54 -5.23
N THR A 110 4.37 17.61 -4.27
CA THR A 110 4.26 17.97 -2.85
C THR A 110 5.67 17.98 -2.26
N PRO A 111 6.25 19.15 -1.95
CA PRO A 111 7.58 19.16 -1.34
C PRO A 111 7.50 18.51 0.04
N VAL A 112 8.31 17.47 0.28
CA VAL A 112 8.74 17.12 1.64
C VAL A 112 9.62 18.29 2.08
N LEU A 113 8.98 19.35 2.60
CA LEU A 113 9.64 20.56 3.05
C LEU A 113 10.46 20.21 4.30
N GLY A 114 11.74 20.58 4.28
CA GLY A 114 12.60 20.53 5.47
C GLY A 114 13.38 19.23 5.72
N GLN A 115 13.05 18.10 5.07
CA GLN A 115 13.84 16.87 5.22
C GLN A 115 14.79 16.64 4.03
N THR A 116 16.05 16.31 4.33
CA THR A 116 17.11 15.90 3.40
C THR A 116 17.96 14.80 4.04
N GLY A 117 18.74 14.07 3.24
CA GLY A 117 19.64 13.02 3.73
C GLY A 117 18.91 11.90 4.47
N ILE A 118 19.54 11.38 5.53
CA ILE A 118 19.07 10.20 6.29
C ILE A 118 17.62 10.34 6.80
N GLU A 119 17.22 11.52 7.26
CA GLU A 119 15.85 11.73 7.78
C GLU A 119 14.80 11.63 6.68
N PHE A 120 15.12 12.14 5.49
CA PHE A 120 14.27 12.03 4.32
C PHE A 120 14.13 10.57 3.87
N GLU A 121 15.25 9.87 3.72
CA GLU A 121 15.25 8.46 3.29
C GLU A 121 14.47 7.58 4.27
N ARG A 122 14.73 7.71 5.58
CA ARG A 122 14.01 6.97 6.61
C ARG A 122 12.51 7.23 6.54
N THR A 123 12.11 8.49 6.41
CA THR A 123 10.68 8.86 6.34
C THR A 123 10.02 8.31 5.07
N LEU A 124 10.72 8.33 3.95
CA LEU A 124 10.25 7.76 2.69
C LEU A 124 10.05 6.25 2.81
N LEU A 125 11.06 5.52 3.29
CA LEU A 125 11.00 4.07 3.47
C LEU A 125 9.89 3.66 4.46
N LEU A 126 9.75 4.38 5.58
CA LEU A 126 8.65 4.16 6.54
C LEU A 126 7.26 4.38 5.91
N SER A 127 7.15 5.40 5.05
CA SER A 127 5.86 5.71 4.41
C SER A 127 5.52 4.67 3.34
N LEU A 128 6.50 4.22 2.55
CA LEU A 128 6.33 3.16 1.56
C LEU A 128 6.01 1.82 2.21
N THR A 129 6.74 1.42 3.26
CA THR A 129 6.45 0.17 3.99
C THR A 129 5.05 0.16 4.59
N ALA A 130 4.58 1.28 5.14
CA ALA A 130 3.21 1.39 5.65
C ALA A 130 2.16 1.17 4.55
N VAL A 131 2.35 1.78 3.37
CA VAL A 131 1.43 1.62 2.23
C VAL A 131 1.47 0.20 1.69
N LEU A 132 2.66 -0.37 1.44
CA LEU A 132 2.80 -1.74 0.96
C LEU A 132 2.18 -2.75 1.92
N ASN A 133 2.33 -2.53 3.23
CA ASN A 133 1.73 -3.39 4.24
C ASN A 133 0.20 -3.38 4.17
N GLN A 134 -0.43 -2.23 3.90
CA GLN A 134 -1.88 -2.17 3.70
C GLN A 134 -2.31 -2.90 2.42
N GLN A 135 -1.57 -2.71 1.32
CA GLN A 135 -1.92 -3.31 0.03
C GLN A 135 -1.81 -4.85 0.04
N ARG A 136 -0.73 -5.41 0.59
CA ARG A 136 -0.57 -6.87 0.67
C ARG A 136 -1.69 -7.55 1.47
N HIS A 137 -2.17 -6.90 2.53
CA HIS A 137 -3.26 -7.43 3.33
C HIS A 137 -4.62 -7.26 2.64
N LEU A 138 -4.83 -6.17 1.89
CA LEU A 138 -6.01 -6.03 1.04
C LEU A 138 -6.06 -7.14 -0.02
N LEU A 139 -4.95 -7.41 -0.71
CA LEU A 139 -4.82 -8.50 -1.68
C LEU A 139 -5.18 -9.86 -1.05
N SER A 140 -4.62 -10.17 0.12
CA SER A 140 -4.89 -11.43 0.82
C SER A 140 -6.37 -11.61 1.18
N VAL A 141 -7.05 -10.53 1.60
CA VAL A 141 -8.48 -10.58 1.93
C VAL A 141 -9.30 -10.76 0.65
N MET A 142 -9.06 -9.94 -0.37
CA MET A 142 -9.75 -10.05 -1.67
C MET A 142 -9.59 -11.45 -2.29
N ARG A 143 -8.39 -12.03 -2.22
CA ARG A 143 -8.09 -13.36 -2.76
C ARG A 143 -8.93 -14.47 -2.13
N SER A 144 -9.34 -14.30 -0.88
CA SER A 144 -10.19 -15.26 -0.18
C SER A 144 -11.64 -15.21 -0.68
N ASP A 145 -12.07 -14.05 -1.18
CA ASP A 145 -13.43 -13.79 -1.64
C ASP A 145 -13.59 -13.86 -3.17
N GLU A 146 -12.51 -13.76 -3.95
CA GLU A 146 -12.55 -13.72 -5.42
C GLU A 146 -12.89 -15.10 -6.02
N PRO A 147 -14.08 -15.24 -6.66
CA PRO A 147 -14.49 -16.50 -7.27
C PRO A 147 -13.80 -16.78 -8.61
N GLU A 148 -13.30 -15.77 -9.33
CA GLU A 148 -12.69 -15.95 -10.65
C GLU A 148 -11.24 -16.43 -10.53
N PRO A 149 -10.89 -17.65 -11.01
CA PRO A 149 -9.56 -18.21 -10.79
C PRO A 149 -8.42 -17.34 -11.32
N ALA A 150 -8.57 -16.78 -12.52
CA ALA A 150 -7.54 -15.93 -13.13
C ALA A 150 -7.28 -14.65 -12.33
N LEU A 151 -8.32 -14.04 -11.76
CA LEU A 151 -8.18 -12.87 -10.90
C LEU A 151 -7.55 -13.24 -9.55
N ARG A 152 -7.90 -14.40 -9.00
CA ARG A 152 -7.30 -14.92 -7.77
C ARG A 152 -5.81 -15.21 -7.93
N ASP A 153 -5.40 -15.77 -9.06
CA ASP A 153 -3.99 -16.02 -9.38
C ASP A 153 -3.21 -14.71 -9.53
N TRP A 154 -3.81 -13.70 -10.17
CA TRP A 154 -3.22 -12.37 -10.25
C TRP A 154 -3.07 -11.70 -8.87
N LEU A 155 -4.09 -11.81 -8.01
CA LEU A 155 -4.03 -11.30 -6.63
C LEU A 155 -2.88 -11.94 -5.84
N LEU A 156 -2.68 -13.27 -5.99
CA LEU A 156 -1.58 -13.99 -5.34
C LEU A 156 -0.21 -13.52 -5.84
N ALA A 157 -0.01 -13.48 -7.16
CA ALA A 157 1.25 -13.03 -7.74
C ALA A 157 1.58 -11.59 -7.33
N THR A 158 0.57 -10.73 -7.30
CA THR A 158 0.71 -9.33 -6.83
C THR A 158 1.06 -9.29 -5.34
N GLU A 159 0.44 -10.12 -4.50
CA GLU A 159 0.74 -10.21 -3.07
C GLU A 159 2.22 -10.58 -2.83
N GLU A 160 2.75 -11.54 -3.60
CA GLU A 160 4.15 -11.96 -3.56
C GLU A 160 5.12 -10.85 -4.00
N GLU A 161 4.82 -10.12 -5.09
CA GLU A 161 5.62 -8.98 -5.52
C GLU A 161 5.67 -7.88 -4.45
N LEU A 162 4.53 -7.58 -3.81
CA LEU A 162 4.48 -6.58 -2.74
C LEU A 162 5.17 -7.04 -1.45
N ASN A 163 5.14 -8.33 -1.14
CA ASN A 163 5.90 -8.91 -0.01
C ASN A 163 7.40 -8.75 -0.22
N ALA A 164 7.92 -9.07 -1.41
CA ALA A 164 9.34 -8.91 -1.72
C ALA A 164 9.80 -7.44 -1.64
N LEU A 165 8.98 -6.49 -2.12
CA LEU A 165 9.25 -5.06 -1.97
C LEU A 165 9.21 -4.63 -0.50
N TYR A 166 8.22 -5.08 0.26
CA TYR A 166 8.11 -4.78 1.68
C TYR A 166 9.35 -5.25 2.45
N GLU A 167 9.77 -6.49 2.25
CA GLU A 167 10.97 -7.06 2.87
C GLU A 167 12.21 -6.25 2.52
N ARG A 168 12.40 -5.92 1.23
CA ARG A 168 13.51 -5.09 0.76
C ARG A 168 13.57 -3.73 1.47
N LEU A 169 12.45 -3.03 1.58
CA LEU A 169 12.40 -1.72 2.25
C LEU A 169 12.62 -1.84 3.76
N THR A 170 12.08 -2.88 4.41
CA THR A 170 12.32 -3.12 5.84
C THR A 170 13.77 -3.52 6.14
N GLY A 171 14.42 -4.24 5.22
CA GLY A 171 15.85 -4.55 5.31
C GLY A 171 16.69 -3.28 5.28
N LEU A 172 16.44 -2.37 4.34
CA LEU A 172 17.12 -1.06 4.31
C LEU A 172 16.92 -0.28 5.60
N LEU A 173 15.69 -0.23 6.12
CA LEU A 173 15.39 0.43 7.40
C LEU A 173 16.18 -0.17 8.56
N ALA A 174 16.21 -1.50 8.67
CA ALA A 174 16.95 -2.20 9.71
C ALA A 174 18.47 -1.99 9.60
N ASP A 175 19.01 -2.07 8.39
CA ASP A 175 20.45 -2.05 8.14
C ASP A 175 21.05 -0.64 8.28
N ALA A 176 20.30 0.41 7.94
CA ALA A 176 20.86 1.75 7.79
C ALA A 176 20.19 2.86 8.63
N TYR A 177 19.07 2.59 9.30
CA TYR A 177 18.28 3.66 9.95
C TYR A 177 17.77 3.36 11.36
N PHE A 178 17.99 2.14 11.89
CA PHE A 178 17.57 1.75 13.23
C PHE A 178 18.76 1.30 14.08
N CYS A 179 18.63 1.46 15.40
CA CYS A 179 19.62 0.93 16.34
C CYS A 179 19.19 -0.45 16.84
N ASP A 180 20.15 -1.36 16.96
CA ASP A 180 19.95 -2.65 17.63
C ASP A 180 20.82 -2.75 18.89
N SER A 181 20.78 -3.90 19.58
CA SER A 181 21.59 -4.15 20.78
C SER A 181 23.10 -4.03 20.60
N ARG A 182 23.60 -3.95 19.36
CA ARG A 182 25.02 -3.87 18.98
C ARG A 182 25.42 -2.45 18.56
N GLY A 183 24.49 -1.50 18.49
CA GLY A 183 24.75 -0.10 18.16
C GLY A 183 23.74 0.48 17.16
N CYS A 184 23.93 1.74 16.80
CA CYS A 184 23.17 2.38 15.73
C CYS A 184 23.89 2.20 14.40
N SER A 185 23.18 1.76 13.36
CA SER A 185 23.61 1.94 11.99
C SER A 185 23.23 3.36 11.56
N GLY A 186 24.25 4.20 11.34
CA GLY A 186 24.13 5.62 10.99
C GLY A 186 25.10 6.48 11.76
#